data_AF-A0A4Y7JRP3-F1
#
_entry.id   AF-A0A4Y7JRP3-F1
#
_cell.length_a   1.000
_cell.length_b   1.000
_cell.length_c   1.000
_cell.angle_alpha   90.00
_cell.angle_beta   90.00
_cell.angle_gamma   90.00
#
_symmetry.space_group_name_H-M   'P 1'
#
loop_
_entity.id
_entity.type
_entity.pdbx_description
1 polymer ?
#
loop_
_entity_poly.entity_id
_entity_poly.type
_entity_poly.pdbx_seq_one_letter_code
_entity_poly.pdbx_strand_id
1 'polypeptide(L)'
;MCCSSPCLSLRELTIKYSSKLTGIPWLPFLEDLWLRGIGHQLVSSVGRTQTSVKWLYLQELEDLIYFPISILQSNCNLRRLHIDNCNKFQGFRMNKRGLDNSRDRVLGREAHSPPSRRPSLFESLFGHSF
;
A
#
# COMPACT_ATOMS: atom_id res chain seq x y z
N MET A 1 -5.72 33.11 21.81
CA MET A 1 -4.96 32.34 20.80
C MET A 1 -5.58 30.95 20.70
N CYS A 2 -5.71 30.41 19.49
CA CYS A 2 -6.47 29.19 19.25
C CYS A 2 -5.70 27.93 19.71
N CYS A 3 -6.39 27.00 20.39
CA CYS A 3 -5.89 25.65 20.61
C CYS A 3 -6.04 24.84 19.31
N SER A 4 -5.23 25.13 18.30
CA SER A 4 -5.22 24.44 16.99
C SER A 4 -4.43 23.13 16.99
N SER A 5 -3.95 22.68 18.14
CA SER A 5 -3.36 21.35 18.32
C SER A 5 -4.47 20.29 18.42
N PRO A 6 -4.46 19.21 17.62
CA PRO A 6 -5.31 18.05 17.93
C PRO A 6 -4.95 17.54 19.34
N CYS A 7 -5.93 17.08 20.10
CA CYS A 7 -5.80 16.85 21.55
C CYS A 7 -4.64 15.89 21.87
N LEU A 8 -3.50 16.45 22.31
CA LEU A 8 -2.20 15.75 22.40
C LEU A 8 -2.14 14.70 23.54
N SER A 9 -3.24 14.51 24.26
CA SER A 9 -3.37 13.58 25.40
C SER A 9 -4.34 12.42 25.15
N LEU A 10 -5.06 12.39 24.02
CA LEU A 10 -6.05 11.35 23.76
C LEU A 10 -5.38 10.02 23.40
N ARG A 11 -5.33 9.09 24.37
CA ARG A 11 -4.78 7.74 24.21
C ARG A 11 -5.80 6.69 23.79
N GLU A 12 -7.06 6.89 24.14
CA GLU A 12 -8.14 5.93 23.89
C GLU A 12 -9.26 6.59 23.08
N LEU A 13 -9.72 5.92 22.02
CA LEU A 13 -10.84 6.38 21.20
C LEU A 13 -11.76 5.21 20.88
N THR A 14 -13.02 5.34 21.29
CA THR A 14 -14.09 4.39 20.99
C THR A 14 -15.13 5.05 20.09
N ILE A 15 -15.40 4.43 18.94
CA ILE A 15 -16.43 4.85 17.99
C ILE A 15 -17.38 3.68 17.76
N LYS A 16 -18.68 3.91 17.94
CA LYS A 16 -19.73 2.89 17.80
C LYS A 16 -20.81 3.36 16.83
N TYR A 17 -21.36 2.44 16.04
CA TYR A 17 -22.57 2.59 15.21
C TYR A 17 -22.59 3.83 14.32
N SER A 18 -21.40 4.22 13.81
CA SER A 18 -21.18 5.46 13.07
C SER A 18 -20.97 5.17 11.58
N SER A 19 -22.02 4.64 10.93
CA SER A 19 -21.97 4.17 9.54
C SER A 19 -21.57 5.24 8.50
N LYS A 20 -21.84 6.52 8.79
CA LYS A 20 -21.48 7.67 7.93
C LYS A 20 -20.06 8.20 8.16
N LEU A 21 -19.31 7.70 9.14
CA LEU A 21 -17.97 8.21 9.45
C LEU A 21 -16.94 7.64 8.47
N THR A 22 -16.29 8.53 7.70
CA THR A 22 -15.35 8.16 6.62
C THR A 22 -13.87 8.27 7.00
N GLY A 23 -13.54 9.02 8.04
CA GLY A 23 -12.16 9.20 8.51
C GLY A 23 -12.08 9.58 9.99
N ILE A 24 -10.92 9.33 10.59
CA ILE A 24 -10.54 9.82 11.92
C ILE A 24 -9.43 10.87 11.72
N PRO A 25 -9.50 12.07 12.37
CA PRO A 25 -8.41 13.03 12.33
C PRO A 25 -7.12 12.42 12.87
N TRP A 26 -5.96 12.97 12.50
CA TRP A 26 -4.68 12.46 13.01
C TRP A 26 -4.58 12.65 14.54
N LEU A 27 -4.34 11.56 15.27
CA LEU A 27 -4.21 11.55 16.72
C LEU A 27 -2.85 10.93 17.10
N PRO A 28 -1.77 11.74 17.18
CA PRO A 28 -0.39 11.24 17.29
C PRO A 28 -0.08 10.41 18.55
N PHE A 29 -0.94 10.46 19.57
CA PHE A 29 -0.76 9.75 20.84
C PHE A 29 -1.84 8.70 21.09
N LEU A 30 -2.68 8.39 20.10
CA LEU A 30 -3.71 7.38 20.23
C LEU A 30 -3.08 5.99 20.29
N GLU A 31 -3.31 5.28 21.39
CA GLU A 31 -2.78 3.94 21.66
C GLU A 31 -3.84 2.87 21.44
N ASP A 32 -5.09 3.13 21.82
CA ASP A 32 -6.19 2.17 21.79
C ASP A 32 -7.34 2.70 20.94
N LEU A 33 -7.69 1.95 19.89
CA LEU A 33 -8.74 2.34 18.94
C LEU A 33 -9.78 1.23 18.83
N TRP A 34 -11.01 1.53 19.26
CA TRP A 34 -12.14 0.62 19.26
C TRP A 34 -13.20 1.08 18.27
N LEU A 35 -13.50 0.24 17.29
CA LEU A 35 -14.38 0.53 16.16
C LEU A 35 -15.46 -0.54 16.06
N ARG A 36 -16.70 -0.20 16.41
CA ARG A 36 -17.86 -1.11 16.39
C ARG A 36 -18.96 -0.64 15.45
N GLY A 37 -19.47 -1.49 14.57
CA GLY A 37 -20.58 -1.13 13.68
C GLY A 37 -20.29 0.09 12.79
N ILE A 38 -19.06 0.17 12.25
CA ILE A 38 -18.59 1.24 11.35
C ILE A 38 -18.53 0.75 9.89
N GLY A 39 -18.51 1.69 8.94
CA GLY A 39 -18.25 1.35 7.54
C GLY A 39 -16.80 0.89 7.31
N HIS A 40 -16.60 -0.12 6.45
CA HIS A 40 -15.28 -0.68 6.13
C HIS A 40 -14.26 0.35 5.59
N GLN A 41 -14.74 1.46 5.01
CA GLN A 41 -13.88 2.54 4.52
C GLN A 41 -13.07 3.20 5.65
N LEU A 42 -13.65 3.31 6.85
CA LEU A 42 -12.99 3.92 8.00
C LEU A 42 -11.76 3.11 8.43
N VAL A 43 -11.83 1.77 8.40
CA VAL A 43 -10.69 0.85 8.67
C VAL A 43 -9.52 1.16 7.73
N SER A 44 -9.81 1.43 6.45
CA SER A 44 -8.79 1.78 5.45
C SER A 44 -8.16 3.18 5.65
N SER A 45 -8.77 4.03 6.47
CA SER A 45 -8.20 5.33 6.88
C SER A 45 -7.21 5.17 8.05
N VAL A 46 -7.48 4.25 8.98
CA VAL A 46 -6.71 4.06 10.23
C VAL A 46 -5.22 3.89 9.96
N GLY A 47 -4.82 2.98 9.06
CA GLY A 47 -3.41 2.72 8.78
C GLY A 47 -2.66 3.83 8.03
N ARG A 48 -3.34 4.90 7.60
CA ARG A 48 -2.69 6.07 6.98
C ARG A 48 -2.35 7.15 8.00
N THR A 49 -3.15 7.26 9.07
CA THR A 49 -3.05 8.36 10.04
C THR A 49 -2.64 7.88 11.43
N GLN A 50 -3.11 6.73 11.90
CA GLN A 50 -2.97 6.30 13.30
C GLN A 50 -1.80 5.31 13.49
N THR A 51 -0.57 5.80 13.32
CA THR A 51 0.68 5.01 13.41
C THR A 51 1.16 4.78 14.86
N SER A 52 0.52 5.41 15.84
CA SER A 52 0.78 5.26 17.28
C SER A 52 -0.02 4.12 17.92
N VAL A 53 -1.08 3.63 17.26
CA VAL A 53 -2.03 2.68 17.83
C VAL A 53 -1.35 1.35 18.13
N LYS A 54 -1.42 0.94 19.40
CA LYS A 54 -0.90 -0.32 19.94
C LYS A 54 -1.98 -1.41 19.97
N TRP A 55 -3.26 -1.06 20.13
CA TRP A 55 -4.38 -2.01 20.18
C TRP A 55 -5.51 -1.54 19.26
N LEU A 56 -5.87 -2.35 18.27
CA LEU A 56 -6.96 -2.09 17.33
C LEU A 56 -8.06 -3.15 17.51
N TYR A 57 -9.25 -2.71 17.93
CA TYR A 57 -10.44 -3.55 18.07
C TYR A 57 -11.44 -3.21 16.98
N LEU A 58 -11.75 -4.20 16.14
CA LEU A 58 -12.78 -4.15 15.11
C LEU A 58 -13.90 -5.12 15.49
N GLN A 59 -15.13 -4.63 15.68
CA GLN A 59 -16.28 -5.44 16.10
C GLN A 59 -17.51 -5.15 15.22
N GLU A 60 -18.29 -6.16 14.85
CA GLU A 60 -19.56 -5.99 14.11
C GLU A 60 -19.40 -5.22 12.79
N LEU A 61 -18.34 -5.52 12.02
CA LEU A 61 -18.08 -4.86 10.74
C LEU A 61 -18.66 -5.69 9.59
N GLU A 62 -19.96 -5.50 9.35
CA GLU A 62 -20.74 -6.29 8.38
C GLU A 62 -20.15 -6.31 6.97
N ASP A 63 -19.46 -5.25 6.54
CA ASP A 63 -18.84 -5.15 5.21
C ASP A 63 -17.31 -5.34 5.19
N LEU A 64 -16.69 -5.73 6.32
CA LEU A 64 -15.27 -6.03 6.33
C LEU A 64 -15.00 -7.41 5.72
N ILE A 65 -14.79 -7.45 4.40
CA ILE A 65 -14.39 -8.68 3.70
C ILE A 65 -12.91 -9.01 3.94
N TYR A 66 -12.03 -8.02 3.83
CA TYR A 66 -10.59 -8.20 4.07
C TYR A 66 -10.00 -7.06 4.89
N PHE A 67 -9.12 -7.40 5.83
CA PHE A 67 -8.30 -6.42 6.54
C PHE A 67 -7.09 -6.04 5.66
N PRO A 68 -6.83 -4.74 5.40
CA PRO A 68 -5.70 -4.34 4.57
C PRO A 68 -4.39 -4.49 5.34
N ILE A 69 -3.51 -5.40 4.88
CA ILE A 69 -2.25 -5.72 5.57
C ILE A 69 -1.32 -4.51 5.72
N SER A 70 -1.50 -3.49 4.88
CA SER A 70 -0.73 -2.25 4.96
C SER A 70 -0.87 -1.50 6.28
N ILE A 71 -1.94 -1.73 7.06
CA ILE A 71 -2.03 -1.20 8.44
C ILE A 71 -0.95 -1.82 9.33
N LEU A 72 -0.71 -3.13 9.21
CA LEU A 72 0.35 -3.83 9.96
C LEU A 72 1.75 -3.42 9.49
N GLN A 73 1.88 -3.09 8.20
CA GLN A 73 3.15 -2.66 7.60
C GLN A 73 3.49 -1.19 7.90
N SER A 74 2.49 -0.31 8.05
CA SER A 74 2.70 1.12 8.35
C SER A 74 2.75 1.42 9.84
N ASN A 75 2.07 0.62 10.67
CA ASN A 75 2.05 0.78 12.12
C ASN A 75 2.87 -0.32 12.80
N CYS A 76 4.17 -0.07 12.94
CA CYS A 76 5.11 -0.92 13.67
C CYS A 76 4.88 -0.93 15.20
N ASN A 77 3.98 -0.08 15.72
CA ASN A 77 3.62 -0.04 17.15
C ASN A 77 2.46 -0.97 17.50
N LEU A 78 1.73 -1.50 16.52
CA LEU A 78 0.55 -2.33 16.74
C LEU A 78 0.95 -3.68 17.35
N ARG A 79 0.49 -3.91 18.59
CA ARG A 79 0.75 -5.13 19.38
C ARG A 79 -0.44 -6.08 19.42
N ARG A 80 -1.65 -5.55 19.28
CA ARG A 80 -2.90 -6.33 19.34
C ARG A 80 -3.85 -5.88 18.24
N LEU A 81 -4.32 -6.84 17.46
CA LEU A 81 -5.41 -6.70 16.52
C LEU A 81 -6.50 -7.69 16.92
N HIS A 82 -7.70 -7.19 17.17
CA HIS A 82 -8.88 -7.99 17.46
C HIS A 82 -9.91 -7.74 16.36
N ILE A 83 -10.45 -8.81 15.78
CA ILE A 83 -11.50 -8.78 14.76
C ILE A 83 -12.58 -9.75 15.23
N ASP A 84 -13.74 -9.21 15.58
CA ASP A 84 -14.84 -9.94 16.22
C ASP A 84 -16.18 -9.65 15.53
N ASN A 85 -17.08 -10.63 15.48
CA ASN A 85 -18.41 -10.53 14.83
C ASN A 85 -18.40 -9.89 13.42
N CYS A 86 -17.32 -10.08 12.66
CA CYS A 86 -17.16 -9.56 11.30
C CYS A 86 -17.55 -10.65 10.28
N ASN A 87 -18.84 -10.89 10.10
CA ASN A 87 -19.38 -12.10 9.45
C ASN A 87 -18.93 -12.33 7.98
N LYS A 88 -18.49 -11.28 7.26
CA LYS A 88 -17.96 -11.40 5.89
C LYS A 88 -16.43 -11.52 5.83
N PHE A 89 -15.73 -11.55 6.97
CA PHE A 89 -14.27 -11.52 7.03
C PHE A 89 -13.63 -12.80 6.51
N GLN A 90 -12.82 -12.67 5.46
CA GLN A 90 -12.11 -13.75 4.77
C GLN A 90 -10.59 -13.71 4.96
N GLY A 91 -10.06 -12.72 5.68
CA GLY A 91 -8.63 -12.62 6.01
C GLY A 91 -7.96 -11.32 5.56
N PHE A 92 -6.69 -11.41 5.17
CA PHE A 92 -5.81 -10.25 4.97
C PHE A 92 -5.56 -9.98 3.48
N ARG A 93 -5.77 -8.73 3.04
CA ARG A 93 -5.46 -8.31 1.67
C ARG A 93 -4.06 -7.71 1.59
N MET A 94 -3.19 -8.33 0.80
CA MET A 94 -1.91 -7.76 0.42
C MET A 94 -2.08 -6.68 -0.66
N ASN A 95 -1.33 -5.59 -0.54
CA ASN A 95 -1.17 -4.61 -1.61
C ASN A 95 -0.19 -5.20 -2.64
N LYS A 96 -0.71 -5.70 -3.77
CA LYS A 96 0.11 -6.09 -4.92
C LYS A 96 0.81 -4.86 -5.51
N ARG A 97 2.02 -4.54 -5.03
CA ARG A 97 2.94 -3.61 -5.69
C ARG A 97 4.09 -4.42 -6.31
N GLY A 98 4.09 -4.53 -7.63
CA GLY A 98 5.27 -4.94 -8.41
C GLY A 98 5.44 -6.43 -8.72
N LEU A 99 4.39 -7.18 -9.06
CA LEU A 99 4.54 -8.56 -9.57
C LEU A 99 4.23 -8.74 -11.08
N ASP A 100 4.06 -7.63 -11.81
CA ASP A 100 3.80 -7.62 -13.26
C ASP A 100 5.01 -7.02 -13.99
N ASN A 101 6.06 -7.84 -14.23
CA ASN A 101 7.16 -7.48 -15.16
C ASN A 101 8.08 -8.67 -15.57
N SER A 102 7.66 -9.92 -15.37
CA SER A 102 8.52 -11.11 -15.58
C SER A 102 7.85 -12.26 -16.35
N ARG A 103 6.95 -11.93 -17.29
CA ARG A 103 6.46 -12.86 -18.32
C ARG A 103 6.52 -12.17 -19.70
N ASP A 104 7.10 -12.91 -20.66
CA ASP A 104 7.21 -12.63 -22.10
C ASP A 104 8.54 -12.07 -22.64
N ARG A 105 9.63 -12.85 -22.50
CA ARG A 105 10.77 -12.85 -23.46
C ARG A 105 11.44 -14.23 -23.65
N VAL A 106 10.66 -15.28 -23.96
CA VAL A 106 11.20 -16.51 -24.58
C VAL A 106 10.18 -17.13 -25.56
N LEU A 107 10.42 -17.03 -26.88
CA LEU A 107 10.33 -18.11 -27.89
C LEU A 107 10.46 -17.57 -29.34
N GLY A 108 11.22 -18.30 -30.19
CA GLY A 108 11.50 -17.99 -31.62
C GLY A 108 12.77 -17.12 -31.81
N ARG A 109 13.93 -17.55 -32.36
CA ARG A 109 14.25 -18.34 -33.57
C ARG A 109 13.60 -17.73 -34.82
N GLU A 110 14.31 -17.44 -35.92
CA GLU A 110 15.34 -18.23 -36.61
C GLU A 110 16.58 -17.45 -37.10
N ALA A 111 17.57 -18.19 -37.62
CA ALA A 111 18.75 -17.67 -38.30
C ALA A 111 18.79 -18.13 -39.77
N HIS A 112 19.15 -17.25 -40.70
CA HIS A 112 19.51 -17.61 -42.08
C HIS A 112 20.69 -16.77 -42.62
N SER A 113 21.42 -17.35 -43.58
CA SER A 113 22.86 -17.12 -43.87
C SER A 113 23.23 -15.88 -44.72
N PRO A 114 24.52 -15.47 -44.74
CA PRO A 114 25.06 -14.41 -45.61
C PRO A 114 25.48 -14.92 -47.02
N PRO A 115 25.58 -14.00 -48.01
CA PRO A 115 26.89 -13.59 -48.57
C PRO A 115 26.97 -12.04 -48.72
N SER A 116 27.91 -11.34 -49.41
CA SER A 116 28.99 -11.71 -50.37
C SER A 116 30.23 -10.78 -50.25
N ARG A 117 30.78 -10.22 -51.34
CA ARG A 117 32.05 -9.45 -51.41
C ARG A 117 32.01 -8.18 -52.29
N ARG A 118 32.53 -7.06 -51.74
CA ARG A 118 33.41 -6.01 -52.36
C ARG A 118 32.84 -5.18 -53.57
N PRO A 119 33.58 -4.21 -54.16
CA PRO A 119 33.81 -2.86 -53.59
C PRO A 119 33.71 -1.69 -54.62
N SER A 120 33.67 -0.41 -54.21
CA SER A 120 34.09 0.69 -55.10
C SER A 120 34.38 2.04 -54.41
N LEU A 121 35.65 2.46 -54.52
CA LEU A 121 36.07 3.79 -54.98
C LEU A 121 35.31 5.02 -54.46
N PHE A 122 35.75 5.52 -53.30
CA PHE A 122 36.08 6.94 -53.16
C PHE A 122 37.47 7.03 -52.52
N GLU A 123 38.50 7.07 -53.37
CA GLU A 123 39.86 7.43 -52.94
C GLU A 123 39.96 8.94 -52.70
N SER A 124 40.94 9.32 -51.86
CA SER A 124 41.53 10.67 -51.77
C SER A 124 40.59 11.76 -51.23
N LEU A 125 40.95 12.47 -50.16
CA LEU A 125 42.11 13.36 -50.08
C LEU A 125 42.70 13.40 -48.65
N PHE A 126 44.03 13.30 -48.56
CA PHE A 126 44.99 13.74 -47.54
C PHE A 126 44.50 14.19 -46.13
N GLY A 127 45.20 13.89 -45.02
CA GLY A 127 46.53 13.28 -44.87
C GLY A 127 47.02 13.39 -43.40
N HIS A 128 48.11 12.68 -43.09
CA HIS A 128 48.71 12.56 -41.74
C HIS A 128 49.15 13.90 -41.12
N SER A 129 49.16 14.00 -39.78
CA SER A 129 50.41 13.89 -38.98
C SER A 129 50.24 14.11 -37.47
N PHE A 130 50.88 13.21 -36.71
CA PHE A 130 51.34 13.27 -35.30
C PHE A 130 50.42 13.86 -34.23
#